data_AF-A0A6C0HZ44-F1
#
_entry.id   AF-A0A6C0HZ44-F1
#
_cell.length_a   1.000
_cell.length_b   1.000
_cell.length_c   1.000
_cell.angle_alpha   90.00
_cell.angle_beta   90.00
_cell.angle_gamma   90.00
#
_symmetry.space_group_name_H-M   'P 1'
#
loop_
_entity.id
_entity.type
_entity.pdbx_description
1 polymer ?
#
loop_
_entity_poly.entity_id
_entity_poly.type
_entity_poly.pdbx_seq_one_letter_code
_entity_poly.pdbx_strand_id
1 'polypeptide(L)'
;MISRMDNSFKIGSRVIVYERNYPDVKYEGEIYQILNKKLDEYDPNTQLAEYFFISFSVDIYDKLLSQRYPIYYNNIQKIVSNIVRNEKTNKIEQIFVQYPFIDYEEEEIQLNKINAILISTTKWNLSIFQ
;
A
#
# COMPACT_ATOMS: atom_id res chain seq x y z
N MET A 1 2.67 -14.51 22.89
CA MET A 1 1.33 -13.91 22.65
C MET A 1 0.96 -14.29 21.23
N ILE A 2 0.02 -15.23 21.06
CA ILE A 2 -0.38 -15.71 19.72
C ILE A 2 -1.21 -14.59 19.11
N SER A 3 -0.72 -13.99 18.01
CA SER A 3 -1.50 -13.08 17.17
C SER A 3 -2.80 -13.79 16.81
N ARG A 4 -3.93 -13.32 17.36
CA ARG A 4 -5.24 -13.85 17.01
C ARG A 4 -5.49 -13.45 15.56
N MET A 5 -5.38 -14.43 14.67
CA MET A 5 -5.95 -14.39 13.32
C MET A 5 -7.34 -13.77 13.40
N ASP A 6 -7.48 -12.54 12.91
CA ASP A 6 -8.79 -11.98 12.62
C ASP A 6 -9.20 -12.59 11.27
N ASN A 7 -9.85 -13.77 11.30
CA ASN A 7 -10.34 -14.53 10.12
C ASN A 7 -11.35 -13.75 9.24
N SER A 8 -11.53 -12.47 9.55
CA SER A 8 -12.49 -11.56 8.98
C SER A 8 -11.94 -10.88 7.71
N PHE A 9 -10.62 -10.69 7.58
CA PHE A 9 -10.01 -10.12 6.38
C PHE A 9 -9.73 -11.19 5.31
N LYS A 10 -10.31 -11.00 4.12
CA LYS A 10 -10.09 -11.86 2.94
C LYS A 10 -9.80 -11.01 1.71
N ILE A 11 -9.08 -11.58 0.74
CA ILE A 11 -8.93 -10.97 -0.59
C ILE A 11 -10.33 -10.70 -1.17
N GLY A 12 -10.52 -9.51 -1.75
CA GLY A 12 -11.79 -8.99 -2.25
C GLY A 12 -12.68 -8.35 -1.17
N SER A 13 -12.28 -8.33 0.10
CA SER A 13 -13.08 -7.66 1.14
C SER A 13 -12.95 -6.14 1.01
N ARG A 14 -14.09 -5.45 1.06
CA ARG A 14 -14.12 -3.99 1.19
C ARG A 14 -13.69 -3.58 2.60
N VAL A 15 -12.83 -2.58 2.67
CA VAL A 15 -12.26 -2.09 3.94
C VAL A 15 -12.27 -0.57 3.98
N ILE A 16 -12.29 -0.03 5.20
CA ILE A 16 -12.00 1.36 5.48
C ILE A 16 -10.60 1.43 6.08
N VAL A 17 -9.73 2.18 5.42
CA VAL A 17 -8.36 2.49 5.85
C VAL A 17 -8.36 3.89 6.45
N TYR A 18 -7.90 4.04 7.68
CA TYR A 18 -7.85 5.33 8.36
C TYR A 18 -6.49 5.58 8.98
N GLU A 19 -6.09 6.84 9.01
CA GLU A 19 -4.80 7.22 9.59
C GLU A 19 -4.85 7.01 11.10
N ARG A 20 -3.84 6.35 11.66
CA ARG A 20 -3.84 5.96 13.08
C ARG A 20 -4.00 7.14 14.03
N ASN A 21 -3.39 8.27 13.70
CA ASN A 21 -3.40 9.48 14.52
C ASN A 21 -4.50 10.47 14.13
N TYR A 22 -5.17 10.26 12.98
CA TYR A 22 -6.22 11.13 12.46
C TYR A 22 -7.39 10.29 11.94
N PRO A 23 -8.23 9.71 12.82
CA PRO A 23 -9.27 8.76 12.42
C PRO A 23 -10.34 9.33 11.47
N ASP A 24 -10.50 10.66 11.44
CA ASP A 24 -11.40 11.35 10.51
C ASP A 24 -10.91 11.26 9.06
N VAL A 25 -9.61 11.02 8.85
CA VAL A 25 -9.01 10.79 7.52
C VAL A 25 -9.16 9.32 7.19
N LYS A 26 -10.19 9.00 6.39
CA LYS A 26 -10.54 7.63 6.00
C LYS A 26 -10.70 7.46 4.49
N TYR A 27 -10.35 6.28 4.01
CA TYR A 27 -10.39 5.89 2.61
C TYR A 27 -11.03 4.51 2.47
N GLU A 28 -12.00 4.38 1.57
CA GLU A 28 -12.56 3.09 1.20
C GLU A 28 -11.70 2.41 0.15
N GLY A 29 -11.41 1.13 0.35
CA GLY A 29 -10.67 0.32 -0.60
C GLY A 29 -11.08 -1.15 -0.56
N GLU A 30 -10.36 -1.98 -1.30
CA GLU A 30 -10.57 -3.42 -1.36
C GLU A 30 -9.24 -4.16 -1.16
N ILE A 31 -9.25 -5.23 -0.36
CA ILE A 31 -8.06 -6.05 -0.16
C ILE A 31 -7.71 -6.77 -1.47
N TYR A 32 -6.62 -6.35 -2.09
CA TYR A 32 -6.08 -7.00 -3.28
C TYR A 32 -5.24 -8.22 -2.92
N GLN A 33 -4.39 -8.10 -1.89
CA GLN A 33 -3.52 -9.19 -1.45
C GLN A 33 -3.18 -9.08 0.03
N ILE A 34 -3.04 -10.23 0.69
CA ILE A 34 -2.57 -10.35 2.08
C ILE A 34 -1.24 -11.09 2.04
N LEU A 35 -0.21 -10.51 2.64
CA LEU A 35 1.12 -11.10 2.76
C LEU A 35 1.45 -11.32 4.23
N ASN A 36 1.82 -12.55 4.58
CA ASN A 36 2.34 -12.87 5.91
C ASN A 36 3.85 -12.97 5.82
N LYS A 37 4.54 -11.97 6.37
CA LYS A 37 6.00 -11.88 6.34
C LYS A 37 6.56 -11.64 7.73
N LYS A 38 7.80 -12.04 7.93
CA LYS A 38 8.57 -11.72 9.13
C LYS A 38 8.80 -10.21 9.20
N LEU A 39 8.74 -9.63 10.41
CA LEU A 39 9.08 -8.22 10.62
C LEU A 39 10.54 -7.91 10.25
N ASP A 40 11.43 -8.90 10.41
CA ASP A 40 12.82 -8.88 9.98
C ASP A 40 13.08 -10.16 9.15
N GLU A 41 13.41 -10.02 7.86
CA GLU A 41 13.63 -11.19 7.00
C GLU A 41 14.95 -11.92 7.31
N TYR A 42 15.87 -11.31 8.08
CA TYR A 42 17.18 -11.86 8.43
C TYR A 42 17.22 -12.52 9.82
N ASP A 43 16.29 -12.19 10.72
CA ASP A 43 16.15 -12.85 12.02
C ASP A 43 15.14 -14.02 11.93
N PRO A 44 15.57 -15.28 12.07
CA PRO A 44 14.67 -16.41 12.02
C PRO A 44 13.60 -16.40 13.14
N ASN A 45 13.83 -15.70 14.25
CA ASN A 45 12.98 -15.72 15.46
C ASN A 45 11.96 -14.57 15.54
N THR A 46 11.93 -13.67 14.55
CA THR A 46 10.99 -12.55 14.59
C THR A 46 9.55 -12.99 14.33
N GLN A 47 8.61 -12.16 14.77
CA GLN A 47 7.18 -12.42 14.61
C GLN A 47 6.76 -12.23 13.15
N LEU A 48 5.75 -13.01 12.74
CA LEU A 48 5.04 -12.78 11.49
C LEU A 48 4.06 -11.62 11.66
N ALA A 49 4.02 -10.74 10.68
CA ALA A 49 3.06 -9.66 10.55
C ALA A 49 2.30 -9.78 9.22
N GLU A 50 1.04 -9.39 9.25
CA GLU A 50 0.19 -9.32 8.06
C GLU A 50 0.35 -7.95 7.40
N TYR A 51 0.55 -7.98 6.10
CA TYR A 51 0.72 -6.82 5.24
C TYR A 51 -0.40 -6.82 4.20
N PHE A 52 -1.16 -5.74 4.15
CA PHE A 52 -2.34 -5.63 3.30
C PHE A 52 -2.05 -4.73 2.11
N PHE A 53 -2.13 -5.27 0.91
CA PHE A 53 -2.20 -4.48 -0.31
C PHE A 53 -3.66 -4.15 -0.61
N ILE A 54 -3.96 -2.86 -0.66
CA ILE A 54 -5.31 -2.35 -0.84
C ILE A 54 -5.40 -1.64 -2.19
N SER A 55 -6.43 -2.00 -2.96
CA SER A 55 -6.86 -1.29 -4.16
C SER A 55 -7.75 -0.11 -3.79
N PHE A 56 -7.52 1.04 -4.42
CA PHE A 56 -8.33 2.25 -4.23
C PHE A 56 -8.79 2.82 -5.57
N SER A 57 -9.75 3.75 -5.53
CA SER A 57 -10.01 4.61 -6.68
C SER A 57 -8.80 5.51 -6.97
N VAL A 58 -8.63 5.89 -8.24
CA VAL A 58 -7.41 6.58 -8.72
C VAL A 58 -7.14 7.89 -7.97
N ASP A 59 -8.19 8.63 -7.61
CA ASP A 59 -8.10 9.90 -6.88
C ASP A 59 -7.54 9.76 -5.45
N ILE A 60 -7.59 8.56 -4.86
CA ILE A 60 -7.00 8.29 -3.55
C ILE A 60 -5.48 8.10 -3.66
N TYR A 61 -4.98 7.61 -4.78
CA TYR A 61 -3.53 7.49 -4.99
C TYR A 61 -2.84 8.86 -5.00
N ASP A 62 -3.52 9.90 -5.49
CA ASP A 62 -3.03 11.29 -5.36
C ASP A 62 -2.80 11.67 -3.90
N LYS A 63 -3.58 11.14 -2.95
CA LYS A 63 -3.47 11.46 -1.52
C LYS A 63 -2.45 10.58 -0.79
N LEU A 64 -2.41 9.29 -1.14
CA LEU A 64 -1.67 8.29 -0.36
C LEU A 64 -0.27 7.99 -0.88
N LEU A 65 -0.02 8.08 -2.18
CA LEU A 65 1.28 7.69 -2.74
C LEU A 65 2.37 8.66 -2.33
N SER A 66 3.46 8.10 -1.80
CA SER A 66 4.73 8.79 -1.57
C SER A 66 5.90 7.95 -2.09
N GLN A 67 7.08 8.56 -2.15
CA GLN A 67 8.30 7.82 -2.46
C GLN A 67 8.51 6.64 -1.48
N ARG A 68 9.19 5.61 -1.98
CA ARG A 68 9.47 4.33 -1.33
C ARG A 68 8.25 3.50 -0.93
N TYR A 69 7.04 3.85 -1.38
CA TYR A 69 5.86 3.00 -1.16
C TYR A 69 5.92 1.74 -2.03
N PRO A 70 5.71 0.54 -1.44
CA PRO A 70 5.50 -0.67 -2.20
C PRO A 70 4.12 -0.67 -2.86
N ILE A 71 4.08 -1.04 -4.14
CA ILE A 71 2.86 -1.11 -4.94
C ILE A 71 2.82 -2.40 -5.77
N TYR A 72 1.63 -2.77 -6.21
CA TYR A 72 1.44 -3.67 -7.35
C TYR A 72 1.10 -2.87 -8.59
N TYR A 73 1.92 -2.99 -9.63
CA TYR A 73 1.70 -2.41 -10.95
C TYR A 73 1.69 -3.51 -12.00
N ASN A 74 0.60 -3.64 -12.76
CA ASN A 74 0.34 -4.76 -13.66
C ASN A 74 0.61 -6.13 -13.01
N ASN A 75 0.15 -6.30 -11.76
CA ASN A 75 0.34 -7.51 -10.94
C ASN A 75 1.82 -7.85 -10.58
N ILE A 76 2.75 -6.92 -10.79
CA ILE A 76 4.16 -7.07 -10.38
C ILE A 76 4.45 -6.11 -9.22
N GLN A 77 5.15 -6.59 -8.19
CA GLN A 77 5.57 -5.73 -7.08
C GLN A 77 6.66 -4.76 -7.55
N LYS A 78 6.43 -3.48 -7.24
CA LYS A 78 7.37 -2.40 -7.50
C LYS A 78 7.43 -1.46 -6.31
N ILE A 79 8.45 -0.61 -6.29
CA ILE A 79 8.59 0.46 -5.30
C ILE A 79 8.51 1.78 -6.04
N VAL A 80 7.72 2.72 -5.51
CA VAL A 80 7.70 4.10 -6.02
C VAL A 80 9.05 4.75 -5.77
N SER A 81 9.75 5.15 -6.82
CA SER A 81 11.05 5.81 -6.71
C SER A 81 10.87 7.33 -6.65
N ASN A 82 10.08 7.89 -7.56
CA ASN A 82 9.82 9.32 -7.65
C ASN A 82 8.37 9.65 -8.02
N ILE A 83 7.89 10.83 -7.60
CA ILE A 83 6.56 11.35 -7.92
C ILE A 83 6.70 12.84 -8.26
N VAL A 84 6.28 13.22 -9.46
CA VAL A 84 6.17 14.62 -9.87
C VAL A 84 4.71 15.05 -9.69
N ARG A 85 4.50 16.12 -8.92
CA ARG A 85 3.17 16.65 -8.61
C ARG A 85 3.02 18.06 -9.14
N ASN A 86 1.81 18.37 -9.60
CA ASN A 86 1.43 19.73 -9.95
C ASN A 86 1.43 20.61 -8.69
N GLU A 87 2.24 21.67 -8.65
CA GLU A 87 2.41 22.52 -7.46
C GLU A 87 1.11 23.20 -7.00
N LYS A 88 0.18 23.50 -7.92
CA LYS A 88 -1.06 24.24 -7.62
C LYS A 88 -2.18 23.34 -7.15
N THR A 89 -2.26 22.12 -7.67
CA THR A 89 -3.37 21.17 -7.42
C THR A 89 -2.97 19.96 -6.59
N ASN A 90 -1.66 19.79 -6.35
CA ASN A 90 -1.05 18.65 -5.68
C ASN A 90 -1.35 17.27 -6.31
N LYS A 91 -1.88 17.25 -7.55
CA LYS A 91 -2.14 16.01 -8.30
C LYS A 91 -0.86 15.42 -8.86
N ILE A 92 -0.79 14.09 -8.93
CA ILE A 92 0.31 13.38 -9.57
C ILE A 92 0.24 13.61 -11.08
N GLU A 93 1.34 14.14 -11.64
CA GLU A 93 1.51 14.28 -13.09
C GLU A 93 2.33 13.11 -13.65
N GLN A 94 3.38 12.70 -12.94
CA GLN A 94 4.22 11.57 -13.31
C GLN A 94 4.62 10.77 -12.09
N ILE A 95 4.77 9.46 -12.27
CA ILE A 95 5.22 8.54 -11.23
C ILE A 95 6.21 7.55 -11.82
N PHE A 96 7.30 7.36 -11.09
CA PHE A 96 8.39 6.48 -11.46
C PHE A 96 8.50 5.35 -10.43
N VAL A 97 8.84 4.17 -10.92
CA VAL A 97 8.97 2.96 -10.10
C VAL A 97 10.21 2.18 -10.45
N GLN A 98 10.64 1.38 -9.48
CA GLN A 98 11.77 0.48 -9.59
C GLN A 98 11.38 -0.92 -9.08
N TYR A 99 12.19 -1.92 -9.41
CA TYR A 99 12.06 -3.24 -8.80
C TYR A 99 12.54 -3.18 -7.34
N PRO A 100 11.97 -3.98 -6.42
CA PRO A 100 12.35 -3.94 -5.00
C PRO A 100 13.84 -4.21 -4.71
N PHE A 101 14.56 -4.83 -5.64
CA PHE A 101 15.96 -5.26 -5.49
C PHE A 101 16.91 -4.58 -6.48
N ILE A 102 16.43 -3.63 -7.30
CA ILE A 102 17.23 -2.93 -8.31
C ILE A 102 16.92 -1.44 -8.21
N ASP A 103 17.85 -0.65 -7.68
CA ASP A 103 17.68 0.79 -7.43
C ASP A 103 18.04 1.70 -8.63
N TYR A 104 18.53 1.14 -9.75
CA TYR A 104 19.14 1.95 -10.83
C TYR A 104 18.27 2.12 -12.07
N GLU A 105 17.20 1.32 -12.21
CA GLU A 105 16.31 1.37 -13.37
C GLU A 105 14.93 1.89 -12.95
N GLU A 106 14.63 3.11 -13.37
CA GLU A 106 13.31 3.73 -13.18
C GLU A 106 12.45 3.57 -14.43
N GLU A 107 11.19 3.18 -14.23
CA GLU A 107 10.15 3.14 -15.26
C GLU A 107 9.07 4.15 -14.91
N GLU A 108 8.71 5.03 -15.87
CA GLU A 108 7.52 5.86 -15.75
C GLU A 108 6.27 4.99 -15.92
N ILE A 109 5.30 5.12 -15.01
CA ILE A 109 4.06 4.35 -15.04
C ILE A 109 2.82 5.23 -15.04
N GLN A 110 1.69 4.63 -15.41
CA GLN A 110 0.39 5.29 -15.36
C GLN A 110 -0.31 4.99 -14.02
N LEU A 111 -0.83 6.03 -13.36
CA LEU A 111 -1.50 5.92 -12.06
C LEU A 111 -2.70 4.94 -12.09
N ASN A 112 -3.47 4.95 -13.17
CA ASN A 112 -4.65 4.09 -13.38
C ASN A 112 -4.31 2.61 -13.63
N LYS A 113 -3.03 2.24 -13.69
CA LYS A 113 -2.54 0.86 -13.84
C LYS A 113 -1.98 0.30 -12.52
N ILE A 114 -1.96 1.09 -11.45
CA ILE A 114 -1.64 0.61 -10.11
C ILE A 114 -2.81 -0.23 -9.61
N ASN A 115 -2.55 -1.50 -9.32
CA ASN A 115 -3.55 -2.43 -8.82
C ASN A 115 -3.83 -2.23 -7.34
N ALA A 116 -2.77 -1.99 -6.55
CA ALA A 116 -2.87 -1.81 -5.11
C ALA A 116 -1.61 -1.19 -4.53
N ILE A 117 -1.72 -0.61 -3.33
CA ILE A 117 -0.59 -0.09 -2.55
C ILE A 117 -0.51 -0.81 -1.21
N LEU A 118 0.69 -0.94 -0.66
CA LEU A 118 0.86 -1.50 0.67
C LEU A 118 0.39 -0.50 1.73
N ILE A 119 -0.56 -0.93 2.56
CA ILE A 119 -0.98 -0.19 3.75
C ILE A 119 -0.27 -0.78 4.96
N SER A 120 0.70 -0.02 5.51
CA SER A 120 1.40 -0.42 6.72
C SER A 120 0.52 -0.22 7.95
N THR A 121 0.35 -1.27 8.73
CA THR A 121 -0.39 -1.24 9.99
C THR A 121 0.25 -0.36 11.06
N THR A 122 1.50 0.09 10.88
CA THR A 122 2.15 1.02 11.82
C THR A 122 1.65 2.46 11.70
N LYS A 123 1.24 2.87 10.49
CA LYS A 123 0.72 4.22 10.19
C LYS A 123 -0.80 4.24 10.03
N TRP A 124 -1.36 3.12 9.60
CA TRP A 124 -2.76 3.01 9.20
C TRP A 124 -3.45 1.91 10.00
N ASN A 125 -4.73 2.10 10.25
CA ASN A 125 -5.59 1.06 10.79
C ASN A 125 -6.57 0.63 9.68
N LEU A 126 -6.98 -0.65 9.73
CA LEU A 126 -7.95 -1.22 8.80
C LEU A 126 -9.18 -1.68 9.57
N SER A 127 -10.35 -1.46 8.98
CA SER A 127 -11.63 -2.01 9.46
C SER A 127 -12.43 -2.56 8.28
N ILE A 128 -13.23 -3.59 8.51
CA ILE A 128 -14.10 -4.15 7.48
C ILE A 128 -15.26 -3.20 7.24
N PHE A 129 -15.58 -2.96 5.97
CA PHE A 129 -16.79 -2.23 5.59
C PHE A 129 -18.00 -3.13 5.88
N GLN A 130 -18.79 -2.76 6.90
CA GLN A 130 -20.01 -3.49 7.30
C GLN A 130 -21.22 -3.09 6.47
#